data_AF-A0A3A0BNH4-F1
#
_entry.id   AF-A0A3A0BNH4-F1
#
_cell.length_a   1.000
_cell.length_b   1.000
_cell.length_c   1.000
_cell.angle_alpha   90.00
_cell.angle_beta   90.00
_cell.angle_gamma   90.00
#
_symmetry.space_group_name_H-M   'P 1'
#
loop_
_entity.id
_entity.type
_entity.pdbx_description
1 polymer ?
#
loop_
_entity_poly.entity_id
_entity_poly.type
_entity_poly.pdbx_seq_one_letter_code
_entity_poly.pdbx_strand_id
1 'polypeptide(L)'
;MDQMTAGRKERVERVKDQFFGRERLMREIVAGVLAVPQPASVSLVGSKLAGKSRLLAHLASPQGPLRSAELADWRPLPFREAERVLVLLVDCDWHEARGDLLGHIAGRLADLLAQATIDLAGEPEGEPGRRIGQVGRRLSRLGYRLVLLLDNFDILLEQELLTPETVDALRPLAREVGLVIATEQPLHDLDRDLAASPLFNVMTQLFVGLLETEAARQWLAAYRARFPAMTQIEEPLLQWTGNHPYLLYRLDDILSEVQGMLGPDGRICAEELPLVRLRLAEHGRLLFVTFWRTLHNPPRRIDPARLMGVVERLVAGKLRVDQVERNQISTLNWLINQSMVIYNQQSYRLFSPLFGEFLANRLARAAALAARTQAAPTPLAHDALYAQLTKTESALLRYFQSHSHAVITPEQLLADVWKRPDASPRRVQEAIRRLRLELAQVSPPIGTIENERGQGYRFIPAST
;
A
#
# COMPACT_ATOMS: atom_id res chain seq x y z
N MET A 1 11.57 -39.41 27.48
CA MET A 1 12.49 -38.96 26.40
C MET A 1 11.69 -38.30 25.27
N ASP A 2 10.71 -37.44 25.61
CA ASP A 2 9.68 -36.99 24.68
C ASP A 2 9.26 -35.52 24.88
N GLN A 3 10.13 -34.73 25.54
CA GLN A 3 9.95 -33.27 25.69
C GLN A 3 11.00 -32.46 24.90
N MET A 4 11.99 -33.11 24.28
CA MET A 4 13.03 -32.42 23.49
C MET A 4 12.65 -32.19 22.02
N THR A 5 11.58 -32.80 21.51
CA THR A 5 11.11 -32.62 20.12
C THR A 5 10.06 -31.52 19.98
N ALA A 6 9.41 -31.08 21.06
CA ALA A 6 8.43 -30.00 21.04
C ALA A 6 9.08 -28.59 21.01
N GLY A 7 10.32 -28.45 21.51
CA GLY A 7 11.06 -27.18 21.54
C GLY A 7 11.81 -26.82 20.26
N ARG A 8 11.93 -27.74 19.30
CA ARG A 8 12.68 -27.53 18.04
C ARG A 8 11.80 -27.18 16.84
N LYS A 9 10.48 -27.07 17.05
CA LYS A 9 9.62 -26.16 16.27
C LYS A 9 9.80 -24.74 16.82
N GLU A 10 11.05 -24.28 16.89
CA GLU A 10 11.33 -22.85 16.84
C GLU A 10 10.53 -22.31 15.67
N ARG A 11 9.75 -21.27 15.95
CA ARG A 11 9.08 -20.46 14.92
C ARG A 11 10.10 -20.20 13.82
N VAL A 12 10.01 -20.93 12.72
CA VAL A 12 10.53 -20.44 11.45
C VAL A 12 9.66 -19.23 11.17
N GLU A 13 10.12 -18.08 11.65
CA GLU A 13 9.49 -16.80 11.39
C GLU A 13 9.29 -16.73 9.88
N ARG A 14 8.05 -16.55 9.45
CA ARG A 14 7.79 -16.54 8.02
C ARG A 14 8.54 -15.33 7.48
N VAL A 15 9.24 -15.47 6.36
CA VAL A 15 9.92 -14.35 5.69
C VAL A 15 8.97 -13.15 5.47
N LYS A 16 7.66 -13.41 5.39
CA LYS A 16 6.59 -12.39 5.30
C LYS A 16 6.38 -11.54 6.56
N ASP A 17 6.88 -11.98 7.70
CA ASP A 17 6.77 -11.29 8.99
C ASP A 17 8.00 -10.41 9.25
N GLN A 18 9.10 -10.65 8.53
CA GLN A 18 10.31 -9.83 8.58
C GLN A 18 10.14 -8.50 7.82
N PHE A 19 10.91 -7.50 8.23
CA PHE A 19 10.95 -6.18 7.62
C PHE A 19 12.32 -5.95 6.96
N PHE A 20 12.34 -5.42 5.73
CA PHE A 20 13.55 -5.26 4.92
C PHE A 20 13.71 -3.82 4.43
N GLY A 21 14.94 -3.29 4.56
CA GLY A 21 15.36 -2.00 4.01
C GLY A 21 14.81 -0.78 4.74
N ARG A 22 14.89 0.39 4.08
CA ARG A 22 14.35 1.68 4.57
C ARG A 22 14.97 2.18 5.86
N GLU A 23 16.17 1.75 6.20
CA GLU A 23 16.83 2.15 7.45
C GLU A 23 16.97 3.65 7.58
N ARG A 24 17.39 4.33 6.50
CA ARG A 24 17.52 5.80 6.49
C ARG A 24 16.19 6.47 6.83
N LEU A 25 15.12 6.04 6.15
CA LEU A 25 13.78 6.58 6.37
C LEU A 25 13.32 6.37 7.81
N MET A 26 13.52 5.15 8.36
CA MET A 26 13.17 4.84 9.73
C MET A 26 13.98 5.65 10.74
N ARG A 27 15.29 5.84 10.52
CA ARG A 27 16.13 6.69 11.36
C ARG A 27 15.66 8.13 11.36
N GLU A 28 15.31 8.68 10.20
CA GLU A 28 14.76 10.03 10.07
C GLU A 28 13.43 10.16 10.84
N ILE A 29 12.53 9.17 10.72
CA ILE A 29 11.28 9.14 11.49
C ILE A 29 11.56 9.09 12.99
N VAL A 30 12.36 8.14 13.47
CA VAL A 30 12.67 7.94 14.90
C VAL A 30 13.31 9.20 15.49
N ALA A 31 14.29 9.79 14.80
CA ALA A 31 14.94 11.01 15.24
C ALA A 31 13.96 12.19 15.32
N GLY A 32 13.03 12.30 14.35
CA GLY A 32 12.02 13.35 14.32
C GLY A 32 10.99 13.20 15.43
N VAL A 33 10.31 12.05 15.52
CA VAL A 33 9.18 11.85 16.45
C VAL A 33 9.61 11.77 17.91
N LEU A 34 10.90 11.47 18.18
CA LEU A 34 11.49 11.45 19.51
C LEU A 34 12.34 12.70 19.82
N ALA A 35 12.31 13.73 18.97
CA ALA A 35 13.09 14.94 19.19
C ALA A 35 12.76 15.63 20.52
N VAL A 36 13.76 16.34 21.06
CA VAL A 36 13.69 17.09 22.32
C VAL A 36 14.06 18.56 22.03
N PRO A 37 13.32 19.55 22.58
CA PRO A 37 12.19 19.40 23.51
C PRO A 37 10.88 19.00 22.83
N GLN A 38 10.70 19.36 21.55
CA GLN A 38 9.46 19.15 20.81
C GLN A 38 9.65 18.08 19.73
N PRO A 39 8.71 17.13 19.59
CA PRO A 39 8.74 16.13 18.54
C PRO A 39 8.37 16.76 17.19
N ALA A 40 8.92 16.21 16.12
CA ALA A 40 8.51 16.56 14.76
C ALA A 40 7.28 15.75 14.33
N SER A 41 6.53 16.34 13.40
CA SER A 41 5.47 15.64 12.67
C SER A 41 5.96 15.25 11.28
N VAL A 42 5.62 14.04 10.84
CA VAL A 42 6.08 13.43 9.60
C VAL A 42 4.88 13.03 8.74
N SER A 43 4.94 13.40 7.46
CA SER A 43 4.02 12.90 6.43
C SER A 43 4.74 11.87 5.58
N LEU A 44 4.30 10.62 5.69
CA LEU A 44 4.81 9.48 4.95
C LEU A 44 4.03 9.32 3.64
N VAL A 45 4.63 9.71 2.53
CA VAL A 45 3.96 9.80 1.23
C VAL A 45 4.43 8.70 0.30
N GLY A 46 3.53 7.97 -0.35
CA GLY A 46 3.93 7.01 -1.38
C GLY A 46 2.74 6.23 -1.92
N SER A 47 2.87 5.64 -3.10
CA SER A 47 1.75 4.96 -3.78
C SER A 47 1.09 3.85 -2.94
N LYS A 48 -0.12 3.44 -3.33
CA LYS A 48 -0.69 2.16 -2.85
C LYS A 48 0.32 1.05 -3.02
N LEU A 49 0.38 0.15 -2.04
CA LEU A 49 1.24 -1.04 -2.03
C LEU A 49 2.76 -0.74 -1.98
N ALA A 50 3.16 0.51 -1.78
CA ALA A 50 4.55 0.87 -1.48
C ALA A 50 4.97 0.45 -0.05
N GLY A 51 4.16 -0.28 0.71
CA GLY A 51 4.55 -0.80 2.03
C GLY A 51 4.55 0.24 3.16
N LYS A 52 3.79 1.33 3.04
CA LYS A 52 3.61 2.34 4.10
C LYS A 52 3.05 1.72 5.38
N SER A 53 1.92 0.99 5.29
CA SER A 53 1.30 0.28 6.41
C SER A 53 2.25 -0.72 7.08
N ARG A 54 3.07 -1.41 6.29
CA ARG A 54 4.09 -2.34 6.82
C ARG A 54 5.21 -1.60 7.55
N LEU A 55 5.63 -0.44 7.07
CA LEU A 55 6.59 0.42 7.78
C LEU A 55 6.00 0.89 9.11
N LEU A 56 4.77 1.42 9.13
CA LEU A 56 4.12 1.88 10.36
C LEU A 56 3.91 0.74 11.36
N ALA A 57 3.46 -0.43 10.90
CA ALA A 57 3.33 -1.62 11.74
C ALA A 57 4.68 -2.07 12.31
N HIS A 58 5.75 -2.02 11.52
CA HIS A 58 7.09 -2.33 12.01
C HIS A 58 7.58 -1.29 13.03
N LEU A 59 7.35 0.01 12.80
CA LEU A 59 7.67 1.06 13.80
C LEU A 59 6.96 0.82 15.14
N ALA A 60 5.70 0.38 15.11
CA ALA A 60 4.91 0.09 16.32
C ALA A 60 5.23 -1.25 16.99
N SER A 61 5.87 -2.18 16.28
CA SER A 61 6.11 -3.52 16.80
C SER A 61 7.16 -3.52 17.91
N PRO A 62 7.14 -4.51 18.83
CA PRO A 62 8.18 -4.66 19.84
C PRO A 62 9.60 -4.79 19.26
N GLN A 63 9.72 -5.35 18.05
CA GLN A 63 10.98 -5.50 17.31
C GLN A 63 11.36 -4.24 16.51
N GLY A 64 10.45 -3.26 16.42
CA GLY A 64 10.64 -2.02 15.68
C GLY A 64 11.62 -1.06 16.35
N PRO A 65 12.17 -0.07 15.61
CA PRO A 65 13.18 0.84 16.14
C PRO A 65 12.66 1.80 17.23
N LEU A 66 11.35 1.97 17.39
CA LEU A 66 10.79 2.76 18.49
C LEU A 66 10.78 1.99 19.82
N ARG A 67 10.80 0.65 19.79
CA ARG A 67 10.55 -0.19 20.98
C ARG A 67 11.59 -1.29 21.21
N SER A 68 12.36 -1.69 20.20
CA SER A 68 13.38 -2.73 20.34
C SER A 68 14.54 -2.27 21.21
N ALA A 69 15.06 -3.16 22.06
CA ALA A 69 16.30 -2.95 22.80
C ALA A 69 17.52 -2.98 21.86
N GLU A 70 17.50 -3.81 20.82
CA GLU A 70 18.62 -3.96 19.86
C GLU A 70 18.87 -2.69 19.05
N LEU A 71 17.82 -1.89 18.86
CA LEU A 71 17.86 -0.63 18.11
C LEU A 71 17.83 0.59 19.03
N ALA A 72 18.15 0.42 20.32
CA ALA A 72 18.10 1.50 21.31
C ALA A 72 18.98 2.70 20.92
N ASP A 73 20.12 2.46 20.28
CA ASP A 73 21.04 3.52 19.84
C ASP A 73 20.48 4.41 18.72
N TRP A 74 19.38 4.03 18.08
CA TRP A 74 18.68 4.89 17.12
C TRP A 74 17.86 5.98 17.83
N ARG A 75 17.56 5.78 19.11
CA ARG A 75 16.75 6.69 19.91
C ARG A 75 17.63 7.69 20.67
N PRO A 76 17.19 8.94 20.85
CA PRO A 76 17.86 9.89 21.73
C PRO A 76 18.00 9.35 23.16
N LEU A 77 19.03 9.79 23.89
CA LEU A 77 19.34 9.31 25.26
C LEU A 77 18.12 9.20 26.20
N PRO A 78 17.19 10.19 26.28
CA PRO A 78 16.04 10.10 27.18
C PRO A 78 15.05 8.98 26.83
N PHE A 79 15.11 8.44 25.61
CA PHE A 79 14.17 7.47 25.07
C PHE A 79 14.85 6.16 24.66
N ARG A 80 16.05 5.88 25.17
CA ARG A 80 16.73 4.59 24.94
C ARG A 80 16.04 3.43 25.62
N GLU A 81 15.36 3.69 26.73
CA GLU A 81 14.45 2.75 27.38
C GLU A 81 13.15 2.66 26.57
N ALA A 82 12.77 1.45 26.15
CA ALA A 82 11.62 1.25 25.28
C ALA A 82 10.29 1.62 25.93
N GLU A 83 10.21 1.44 27.25
CA GLU A 83 9.06 1.73 28.10
C GLU A 83 8.75 3.23 28.12
N ARG A 84 9.75 4.08 27.83
CA ARG A 84 9.59 5.53 27.72
C ARG A 84 8.93 5.96 26.42
N VAL A 85 8.70 5.05 25.47
CA VAL A 85 8.09 5.34 24.18
C VAL A 85 6.76 4.59 24.05
N LEU A 86 5.66 5.35 24.09
CA LEU A 86 4.31 4.83 23.87
C LEU A 86 3.95 5.04 22.39
N VAL A 87 3.65 3.96 21.69
CA VAL A 87 3.29 4.02 20.26
C VAL A 87 1.84 3.57 20.08
N LEU A 88 1.03 4.42 19.45
CA LEU A 88 -0.34 4.11 19.08
C LEU A 88 -0.49 4.15 17.56
N LEU A 89 -0.84 3.01 16.97
CA LEU A 89 -1.14 2.87 15.55
C LEU A 89 -2.66 2.84 15.34
N VAL A 90 -3.14 3.71 14.46
CA VAL A 90 -4.55 3.82 14.05
C VAL A 90 -4.65 3.72 12.54
N ASP A 91 -5.55 2.85 12.07
CA ASP A 91 -5.91 2.75 10.66
C ASP A 91 -7.15 3.62 10.41
N CYS A 92 -7.00 4.70 9.65
CA CYS A 92 -8.07 5.65 9.37
C CYS A 92 -9.13 5.11 8.39
N ASP A 93 -8.92 3.92 7.79
CA ASP A 93 -9.94 3.22 6.99
C ASP A 93 -11.00 2.54 7.89
N TRP A 94 -10.73 2.37 9.18
CA TRP A 94 -11.64 1.68 10.10
C TRP A 94 -12.89 2.50 10.37
N HIS A 95 -14.02 1.81 10.56
CA HIS A 95 -15.32 2.46 10.67
C HIS A 95 -15.41 3.39 11.88
N GLU A 96 -14.83 2.99 13.01
CA GLU A 96 -14.76 3.79 14.23
C GLU A 96 -13.95 5.08 14.03
N ALA A 97 -12.80 4.98 13.34
CA ALA A 97 -11.95 6.13 13.04
C ALA A 97 -12.60 7.09 12.03
N ARG A 98 -13.40 6.57 11.10
CA ARG A 98 -14.19 7.38 10.14
C ARG A 98 -15.36 8.11 10.80
N GLY A 99 -15.94 7.54 11.85
CA GLY A 99 -17.04 8.16 12.58
C GLY A 99 -16.58 9.26 13.54
N ASP A 100 -15.53 8.99 14.32
CA ASP A 100 -14.92 9.95 15.25
C ASP A 100 -13.45 9.60 15.49
N LEU A 101 -12.56 10.17 14.66
CA LEU A 101 -11.12 9.91 14.73
C LEU A 101 -10.55 10.24 16.12
N LEU A 102 -10.87 11.43 16.66
CA LEU A 102 -10.25 11.91 17.89
C LEU A 102 -10.79 11.15 19.11
N GLY A 103 -12.09 10.82 19.14
CA GLY A 103 -12.66 9.95 20.15
C GLY A 103 -12.06 8.55 20.10
N HIS A 104 -11.88 7.98 18.90
CA HIS A 104 -11.24 6.68 18.73
C HIS A 104 -9.78 6.68 19.24
N ILE A 105 -8.99 7.70 18.89
CA ILE A 105 -7.62 7.86 19.40
C ILE A 105 -7.62 7.98 20.93
N ALA A 106 -8.51 8.81 21.50
CA ALA A 106 -8.58 9.02 22.94
C ALA A 106 -8.92 7.73 23.70
N GLY A 107 -9.88 6.94 23.20
CA GLY A 107 -10.24 5.64 23.79
C GLY A 107 -9.06 4.66 23.76
N ARG A 108 -8.42 4.50 22.60
CA ARG A 108 -7.26 3.61 22.45
C ARG A 108 -6.05 4.05 23.29
N LEU A 109 -5.89 5.35 23.50
CA LEU A 109 -4.84 5.89 24.36
C LEU A 109 -5.12 5.57 25.83
N ALA A 110 -6.38 5.64 26.29
CA ALA A 110 -6.74 5.24 27.64
C ALA A 110 -6.41 3.76 27.90
N ASP A 111 -6.76 2.88 26.95
CA ASP A 111 -6.41 1.45 27.03
C ASP A 111 -4.89 1.22 27.10
N LEU A 112 -4.12 1.97 26.29
CA LEU A 112 -2.66 1.88 26.27
C LEU A 112 -2.04 2.31 27.60
N LEU A 113 -2.53 3.39 28.20
CA LEU A 113 -2.05 3.87 29.51
C LEU A 113 -2.38 2.88 30.63
N ALA A 114 -3.57 2.30 30.61
CA ALA A 114 -3.98 1.29 31.57
C ALA A 114 -3.09 0.04 31.49
N GLN A 115 -2.79 -0.43 30.27
CA GLN A 115 -1.88 -1.56 30.03
C GLN A 115 -0.44 -1.27 30.44
N ALA A 116 0.01 -0.03 30.26
CA ALA A 116 1.33 0.42 30.68
C ALA A 116 1.42 0.72 32.18
N THR A 117 0.29 0.68 32.92
CA THR A 117 0.22 1.04 34.34
C THR A 117 0.77 2.44 34.63
N ILE A 118 0.57 3.38 33.70
CA ILE A 118 0.99 4.77 33.84
C ILE A 118 -0.17 5.56 34.45
N ASP A 119 -0.01 5.97 35.70
CA ASP A 119 -0.95 6.87 36.37
C ASP A 119 -0.63 8.33 36.02
N LEU A 120 -1.59 8.99 35.37
CA LEU A 120 -1.54 10.42 35.08
C LEU A 120 -2.44 11.12 36.09
N ALA A 121 -1.84 11.86 37.02
CA ALA A 121 -2.58 12.60 38.04
C ALA A 121 -3.67 13.50 37.41
N GLY A 122 -4.92 13.30 37.84
CA GLY A 122 -6.12 14.02 37.41
C GLY A 122 -6.68 13.55 36.07
N GLU A 123 -7.99 13.59 35.89
CA GLU A 123 -8.59 13.24 34.59
C GLU A 123 -8.30 14.33 33.53
N PRO A 124 -8.00 13.95 32.28
CA PRO A 124 -7.94 14.91 31.19
C PRO A 124 -9.35 15.39 30.83
N GLU A 125 -9.57 16.70 30.87
CA GLU A 125 -10.88 17.31 30.63
C GLU A 125 -11.00 17.91 29.21
N GLY A 126 -12.25 18.04 28.74
CA GLY A 126 -12.60 18.75 27.51
C GLY A 126 -12.89 17.84 26.31
N GLU A 127 -12.75 18.36 25.10
CA GLU A 127 -12.94 17.60 23.86
C GLU A 127 -11.80 16.61 23.61
N PRO A 128 -12.03 15.50 22.85
CA PRO A 128 -11.06 14.43 22.67
C PRO A 128 -9.66 14.90 22.23
N GLY A 129 -9.56 15.82 21.26
CA GLY A 129 -8.28 16.38 20.82
C GLY A 129 -7.52 17.11 21.94
N ARG A 130 -8.23 17.89 22.77
CA ARG A 130 -7.64 18.55 23.95
C ARG A 130 -7.13 17.53 24.97
N ARG A 131 -7.90 16.46 25.22
CA ARG A 131 -7.51 15.39 26.16
C ARG A 131 -6.22 14.71 25.70
N ILE A 132 -6.12 14.32 24.43
CA ILE A 132 -4.92 13.69 23.88
C ILE A 132 -3.70 14.61 24.06
N GLY A 133 -3.85 15.91 23.81
CA GLY A 133 -2.75 16.88 23.96
C GLY A 133 -2.35 17.09 25.43
N GLN A 134 -3.30 17.11 26.36
CA GLN A 134 -3.02 17.15 27.80
C GLN A 134 -2.27 15.90 28.26
N VAL A 135 -2.68 14.72 27.80
CA VAL A 135 -2.00 13.44 28.08
C VAL A 135 -0.57 13.48 27.54
N GLY A 136 -0.36 13.89 26.28
CA GLY A 136 0.98 14.02 25.68
C GLY A 136 1.90 14.94 26.49
N ARG A 137 1.41 16.10 26.92
CA ARG A 137 2.15 17.02 27.81
C ARG A 137 2.52 16.38 29.14
N ARG A 138 1.58 15.71 29.79
CA ARG A 138 1.81 15.08 31.11
C ARG A 138 2.82 13.95 30.99
N LEU A 139 2.69 13.11 29.97
CA LEU A 139 3.68 12.07 29.63
C LEU A 139 5.07 12.66 29.42
N SER A 140 5.18 13.73 28.64
CA SER A 140 6.47 14.40 28.40
C SER A 140 7.13 14.92 29.68
N ARG A 141 6.35 15.42 30.65
CA ARG A 141 6.87 15.84 31.97
C ARG A 141 7.37 14.67 32.81
N LEU A 142 6.79 13.49 32.62
CA LEU A 142 7.21 12.24 33.27
C LEU A 142 8.34 11.53 32.52
N GLY A 143 8.88 12.14 31.46
CA GLY A 143 9.96 11.58 30.65
C GLY A 143 9.51 10.53 29.61
N TYR A 144 8.21 10.44 29.32
CA TYR A 144 7.67 9.57 28.27
C TYR A 144 7.45 10.35 26.97
N ARG A 145 7.47 9.65 25.83
CA ARG A 145 7.06 10.18 24.53
C ARG A 145 5.89 9.38 23.98
N LEU A 146 4.81 10.08 23.65
CA LEU A 146 3.70 9.52 22.87
C LEU A 146 3.97 9.73 21.37
N VAL A 147 3.90 8.64 20.62
CA VAL A 147 4.00 8.62 19.15
C VAL A 147 2.68 8.09 18.57
N LEU A 148 2.03 8.89 17.73
CA LEU A 148 0.82 8.54 17.00
C LEU A 148 1.18 8.23 15.55
N LEU A 149 0.80 7.03 15.08
CA LEU A 149 0.95 6.59 13.70
C LEU A 149 -0.44 6.47 13.09
N LEU A 150 -0.75 7.28 12.10
CA LEU A 150 -2.04 7.30 11.38
C LEU A 150 -1.83 6.73 9.97
N ASP A 151 -2.40 5.57 9.70
CA ASP A 151 -2.36 4.92 8.38
C ASP A 151 -3.61 5.26 7.56
N ASN A 152 -3.49 5.23 6.22
CA ASN A 152 -4.59 5.51 5.28
C ASN A 152 -5.33 6.83 5.57
N PHE A 153 -4.61 7.89 5.94
CA PHE A 153 -5.20 9.14 6.38
C PHE A 153 -5.88 9.93 5.25
N ASP A 154 -5.44 9.71 4.01
CA ASP A 154 -6.05 10.26 2.80
C ASP A 154 -7.53 9.94 2.67
N ILE A 155 -7.99 8.79 3.17
CA ILE A 155 -9.40 8.40 3.17
C ILE A 155 -10.28 9.42 3.90
N LEU A 156 -9.78 10.02 4.98
CA LEU A 156 -10.55 11.00 5.75
C LEU A 156 -10.71 12.32 4.99
N LEU A 157 -9.75 12.65 4.12
CA LEU A 157 -9.83 13.81 3.23
C LEU A 157 -10.75 13.52 2.04
N GLU A 158 -10.58 12.36 1.39
CA GLU A 158 -11.37 11.95 0.22
C GLU A 158 -12.87 11.82 0.52
N GLN A 159 -13.22 11.47 1.76
CA GLN A 159 -14.62 11.30 2.20
C GLN A 159 -15.17 12.55 2.91
N GLU A 160 -14.45 13.67 2.90
CA GLU A 160 -14.84 14.92 3.57
C GLU A 160 -15.15 14.74 5.07
N LEU A 161 -14.51 13.73 5.71
CA LEU A 161 -14.68 13.42 7.14
C LEU A 161 -13.82 14.32 8.03
N LEU A 162 -12.79 14.95 7.47
CA LEU A 162 -11.97 15.94 8.15
C LEU A 162 -12.57 17.33 7.99
N THR A 163 -13.20 17.81 9.06
CA THR A 163 -13.64 19.21 9.14
C THR A 163 -12.49 20.13 9.55
N PRO A 164 -12.56 21.44 9.25
CA PRO A 164 -11.59 22.42 9.73
C PRO A 164 -11.38 22.37 11.25
N GLU A 165 -12.45 22.14 12.03
CA GLU A 165 -12.40 22.01 13.48
C GLU A 165 -11.56 20.79 13.91
N THR A 166 -11.70 19.66 13.20
CA THR A 166 -10.92 18.45 13.48
C THR A 166 -9.44 18.67 13.19
N VAL A 167 -9.12 19.36 12.09
CA VAL A 167 -7.74 19.73 11.73
C VAL A 167 -7.14 20.71 12.76
N ASP A 168 -7.93 21.67 13.23
CA ASP A 168 -7.52 22.60 14.28
C ASP A 168 -7.31 21.89 15.62
N ALA A 169 -8.09 20.86 15.93
CA ALA A 169 -7.87 20.02 17.11
C ALA A 169 -6.61 19.14 17.00
N LEU A 170 -6.19 18.74 15.79
CA LEU A 170 -4.93 18.03 15.54
C LEU A 170 -3.70 18.95 15.64
N ARG A 171 -3.85 20.28 15.44
CA ARG A 171 -2.72 21.22 15.42
C ARG A 171 -1.95 21.30 16.74
N PRO A 172 -2.60 21.45 17.92
CA PRO A 172 -1.91 21.35 19.20
C PRO A 172 -1.23 20.00 19.41
N LEU A 173 -1.81 18.91 18.89
CA LEU A 173 -1.26 17.56 19.06
C LEU A 173 0.12 17.43 18.43
N ALA A 174 0.30 17.95 17.21
CA ALA A 174 1.56 17.92 16.48
C ALA A 174 2.76 18.56 17.22
N ARG A 175 2.52 19.35 18.27
CA ARG A 175 3.57 19.95 19.12
C ARG A 175 3.90 19.13 20.37
N GLU A 176 2.99 18.28 20.80
CA GLU A 176 3.09 17.54 22.07
C GLU A 176 3.39 16.06 21.86
N VAL A 177 2.98 15.51 20.71
CA VAL A 177 3.14 14.10 20.34
C VAL A 177 3.93 13.98 19.04
N GLY A 178 4.72 12.92 18.92
CA GLY A 178 5.33 12.57 17.64
C GLY A 178 4.25 12.03 16.71
N LEU A 179 3.96 12.74 15.62
CA LEU A 179 2.85 12.39 14.73
C LEU A 179 3.40 11.91 13.38
N VAL A 180 2.99 10.73 12.94
CA VAL A 180 3.29 10.21 11.60
C VAL A 180 1.99 9.93 10.88
N ILE A 181 1.81 10.51 9.69
CA ILE A 181 0.62 10.33 8.87
C ILE A 181 1.03 9.69 7.54
N ALA A 182 0.41 8.58 7.16
CA ALA A 182 0.63 7.95 5.86
C ALA A 182 -0.48 8.30 4.85
N THR A 183 -0.07 8.73 3.66
CA THR A 183 -0.97 9.10 2.55
C THR A 183 -0.40 8.63 1.21
N GLU A 184 -1.25 8.55 0.19
CA GLU A 184 -0.82 8.22 -1.17
C GLU A 184 -0.13 9.36 -1.92
N GLN A 185 -0.58 10.56 -1.63
CA GLN A 185 -0.10 11.78 -2.24
C GLN A 185 0.30 12.77 -1.15
N PRO A 186 1.17 13.75 -1.45
CA PRO A 186 1.43 14.83 -0.52
C PRO A 186 0.12 15.51 -0.12
N LEU A 187 0.00 15.88 1.16
CA LEU A 187 -1.25 16.46 1.70
C LEU A 187 -1.71 17.71 0.91
N HIS A 188 -0.76 18.50 0.37
CA HIS A 188 -1.05 19.66 -0.47
C HIS A 188 -1.63 19.37 -1.85
N ASP A 189 -1.51 18.12 -2.33
CA ASP A 189 -2.12 17.67 -3.57
C ASP A 189 -3.55 17.14 -3.34
N LEU A 190 -3.90 16.74 -2.11
CA LEU A 190 -5.21 16.14 -1.76
C LEU A 190 -6.29 17.20 -1.54
N ASP A 191 -6.03 18.23 -0.74
CA ASP A 191 -6.98 19.31 -0.46
C ASP A 191 -6.21 20.62 -0.25
N ARG A 192 -6.46 21.64 -1.10
CA ARG A 192 -5.73 22.92 -1.03
C ARG A 192 -6.13 23.77 0.17
N ASP A 193 -7.39 23.71 0.58
CA ASP A 193 -7.91 24.56 1.65
C ASP A 193 -7.46 24.02 3.00
N LEU A 194 -7.52 22.70 3.17
CA LEU A 194 -6.95 22.05 4.35
C LEU A 194 -5.42 22.05 4.33
N ALA A 195 -4.77 21.98 3.18
CA ALA A 195 -3.30 22.07 3.08
C ALA A 195 -2.74 23.44 3.44
N ALA A 196 -3.54 24.52 3.35
CA ALA A 196 -3.17 25.82 3.89
C ALA A 196 -3.10 25.80 5.43
N SER A 197 -3.62 24.76 6.08
CA SER A 197 -3.52 24.58 7.52
C SER A 197 -2.05 24.58 7.98
N PRO A 198 -1.71 25.39 8.99
CA PRO A 198 -0.41 25.38 9.63
C PRO A 198 0.04 23.99 10.12
N LEU A 199 -0.89 23.06 10.36
CA LEU A 199 -0.56 21.68 10.73
C LEU A 199 0.26 20.96 9.64
N PHE A 200 -0.14 21.08 8.38
CA PHE A 200 0.49 20.33 7.30
C PHE A 200 1.76 21.02 6.77
N ASN A 201 1.84 22.34 6.92
CA ASN A 201 3.03 23.11 6.54
C ASN A 201 4.27 22.81 7.40
N VAL A 202 4.09 22.33 8.63
CA VAL A 202 5.21 22.01 9.53
C VAL A 202 5.65 20.54 9.45
N MET A 203 4.95 19.71 8.66
CA MET A 203 5.29 18.29 8.55
C MET A 203 6.47 18.06 7.62
N THR A 204 7.43 17.25 8.06
CA THR A 204 8.49 16.76 7.19
C THR A 204 7.91 15.69 6.27
N GLN A 205 8.01 15.89 4.95
CA GLN A 205 7.54 14.91 3.97
C GLN A 205 8.63 13.89 3.67
N LEU A 206 8.34 12.63 3.92
CA LEU A 206 9.21 11.50 3.65
C LEU A 206 8.55 10.58 2.62
N PHE A 207 9.23 10.37 1.49
CA PHE A 207 8.70 9.59 0.38
C PHE A 207 9.06 8.10 0.50
N VAL A 208 8.05 7.25 0.38
CA VAL A 208 8.16 5.79 0.40
C VAL A 208 8.11 5.26 -1.01
N GLY A 209 9.28 4.85 -1.49
CA GLY A 209 9.45 4.32 -2.83
C GLY A 209 9.73 2.81 -2.88
N LEU A 210 10.34 2.43 -3.99
CA LEU A 210 10.99 1.13 -4.19
C LEU A 210 12.06 0.88 -3.13
N LEU A 211 12.36 -0.40 -2.85
CA LEU A 211 13.44 -0.75 -1.93
C LEU A 211 14.81 -0.51 -2.55
N GLU A 212 15.79 -0.26 -1.69
CA GLU A 212 17.19 -0.33 -2.06
C GLU A 212 17.52 -1.72 -2.63
N THR A 213 18.39 -1.79 -3.63
CA THR A 213 18.72 -3.07 -4.27
C THR A 213 19.31 -4.06 -3.28
N GLU A 214 20.12 -3.58 -2.33
CA GLU A 214 20.69 -4.42 -1.27
C GLU A 214 19.61 -5.00 -0.36
N ALA A 215 18.64 -4.19 0.06
CA ALA A 215 17.51 -4.66 0.86
C ALA A 215 16.65 -5.69 0.10
N ALA A 216 16.43 -5.48 -1.20
CA ALA A 216 15.73 -6.46 -2.04
C ALA A 216 16.52 -7.77 -2.15
N ARG A 217 17.85 -7.72 -2.29
CA ARG A 217 18.72 -8.91 -2.27
C ARG A 217 18.66 -9.65 -0.94
N GLN A 218 18.71 -8.93 0.19
CA GLN A 218 18.56 -9.53 1.52
C GLN A 218 17.20 -10.22 1.69
N TRP A 219 16.12 -9.62 1.17
CA TRP A 219 14.80 -10.23 1.17
C TRP A 219 14.79 -11.53 0.34
N LEU A 220 15.37 -11.52 -0.86
CA LEU A 220 15.50 -12.75 -1.66
C LEU A 220 16.39 -13.78 -0.97
N ALA A 221 17.48 -13.37 -0.31
CA ALA A 221 18.33 -14.28 0.46
C ALA A 221 17.54 -15.01 1.56
N ALA A 222 16.60 -14.32 2.23
CA ALA A 222 15.73 -14.94 3.24
C ALA A 222 14.82 -16.04 2.65
N TYR A 223 14.41 -15.92 1.37
CA TYR A 223 13.66 -16.99 0.69
C TYR A 223 14.50 -18.23 0.39
N ARG A 224 15.84 -18.13 0.33
CA ARG A 224 16.71 -19.28 0.00
C ARG A 224 16.62 -20.41 1.02
N ALA A 225 16.32 -20.11 2.28
CA ALA A 225 16.11 -21.13 3.31
C ALA A 225 14.96 -22.10 2.93
N ARG A 226 13.96 -21.60 2.20
CA ARG A 226 12.81 -22.38 1.72
C ARG A 226 12.95 -22.83 0.27
N PHE A 227 13.63 -22.03 -0.55
CA PHE A 227 13.83 -22.29 -1.99
C PHE A 227 15.31 -22.24 -2.36
N PRO A 228 16.13 -23.26 -2.01
CA PRO A 228 17.59 -23.20 -2.19
C PRO A 228 18.04 -23.02 -3.66
N ALA A 229 17.30 -23.58 -4.60
CA ALA A 229 17.56 -23.48 -6.04
C ALA A 229 17.38 -22.06 -6.60
N MET A 230 16.75 -21.15 -5.84
CA MET A 230 16.47 -19.78 -6.27
C MET A 230 17.73 -18.95 -6.54
N THR A 231 18.89 -19.35 -6.01
CA THR A 231 20.16 -18.64 -6.21
C THR A 231 20.50 -18.44 -7.70
N GLN A 232 20.07 -19.36 -8.56
CA GLN A 232 20.30 -19.28 -10.01
C GLN A 232 19.37 -18.28 -10.73
N ILE A 233 18.27 -17.90 -10.08
CA ILE A 233 17.21 -17.07 -10.68
C ILE A 233 17.00 -15.73 -9.97
N GLU A 234 17.85 -15.40 -9.00
CA GLU A 234 17.73 -14.17 -8.20
C GLU A 234 17.76 -12.90 -9.06
N GLU A 235 18.71 -12.80 -9.99
CA GLU A 235 18.86 -11.61 -10.82
C GLU A 235 17.63 -11.38 -11.74
N PRO A 236 17.09 -12.41 -12.43
CA PRO A 236 15.77 -12.31 -13.08
C PRO A 236 14.66 -11.84 -12.14
N LEU A 237 14.58 -12.36 -10.90
CA LEU A 237 13.55 -11.97 -9.94
C LEU A 237 13.69 -10.50 -9.50
N LEU A 238 14.91 -10.01 -9.25
CA LEU A 238 15.15 -8.59 -8.96
C LEU A 238 14.75 -7.72 -10.15
N GLN A 239 15.12 -8.13 -11.37
CA GLN A 239 14.77 -7.40 -12.58
C GLN A 239 13.25 -7.33 -12.78
N TRP A 240 12.52 -8.43 -12.61
CA TRP A 240 11.07 -8.47 -12.81
C TRP A 240 10.29 -7.79 -11.68
N THR A 241 10.78 -7.85 -10.45
CA THR A 241 10.14 -7.16 -9.33
C THR A 241 10.46 -5.67 -9.31
N GLY A 242 11.59 -5.26 -9.91
CA GLY A 242 12.03 -3.86 -9.90
C GLY A 242 12.21 -3.30 -8.50
N ASN A 243 12.57 -4.16 -7.54
CA ASN A 243 12.63 -3.87 -6.10
C ASN A 243 11.31 -3.37 -5.48
N HIS A 244 10.17 -3.61 -6.13
CA HIS A 244 8.89 -3.17 -5.60
C HIS A 244 8.45 -4.10 -4.44
N PRO A 245 8.21 -3.56 -3.23
CA PRO A 245 7.96 -4.36 -2.04
C PRO A 245 6.75 -5.29 -2.17
N TYR A 246 5.68 -4.84 -2.84
CA TYR A 246 4.53 -5.70 -3.14
C TYR A 246 4.90 -6.94 -3.96
N LEU A 247 5.69 -6.79 -5.03
CA LEU A 247 6.05 -7.91 -5.89
C LEU A 247 6.99 -8.87 -5.17
N LEU A 248 7.97 -8.34 -4.43
CA LEU A 248 8.85 -9.14 -3.58
C LEU A 248 8.05 -9.95 -2.54
N TYR A 249 7.10 -9.32 -1.85
CA TYR A 249 6.22 -9.99 -0.89
C TYR A 249 5.40 -11.14 -1.51
N ARG A 250 4.97 -10.99 -2.77
CA ARG A 250 4.21 -12.02 -3.48
C ARG A 250 5.08 -13.20 -3.93
N LEU A 251 6.41 -13.09 -3.95
CA LEU A 251 7.28 -14.16 -4.42
C LEU A 251 7.13 -15.44 -3.60
N ASP A 252 6.96 -15.38 -2.29
CA ASP A 252 6.75 -16.59 -1.48
C ASP A 252 5.51 -17.38 -1.93
N ASP A 253 4.39 -16.69 -2.23
CA ASP A 253 3.18 -17.34 -2.74
C ASP A 253 3.44 -17.94 -4.13
N ILE A 254 4.12 -17.20 -5.01
CA ILE A 254 4.41 -17.61 -6.38
C ILE A 254 5.34 -18.82 -6.42
N LEU A 255 6.45 -18.76 -5.69
CA LEU A 255 7.44 -19.84 -5.62
C LEU A 255 6.82 -21.08 -5.00
N SER A 256 6.03 -20.94 -3.93
CA SER A 256 5.29 -22.07 -3.35
C SER A 256 4.33 -22.72 -4.36
N GLU A 257 3.60 -21.90 -5.12
CA GLU A 257 2.65 -22.41 -6.12
C GLU A 257 3.37 -23.12 -7.27
N VAL A 258 4.43 -22.52 -7.81
CA VAL A 258 5.22 -23.12 -8.89
C VAL A 258 5.86 -24.43 -8.42
N GLN A 259 6.46 -24.45 -7.23
CA GLN A 259 7.01 -25.69 -6.67
C GLN A 259 5.94 -26.78 -6.52
N GLY A 260 4.74 -26.42 -6.06
CA GLY A 260 3.61 -27.34 -5.99
C GLY A 260 3.18 -27.92 -7.35
N MET A 261 3.35 -27.16 -8.44
CA MET A 261 3.07 -27.64 -9.81
C MET A 261 4.12 -28.61 -10.34
N LEU A 262 5.36 -28.53 -9.85
CA LEU A 262 6.47 -29.40 -10.25
C LEU A 262 6.49 -30.74 -9.50
N GLY A 263 5.65 -30.90 -8.48
CA GLY A 263 5.61 -32.08 -7.62
C GLY A 263 6.62 -32.04 -6.46
N PRO A 264 6.67 -33.09 -5.63
CA PRO A 264 7.43 -33.10 -4.37
C PRO A 264 8.95 -32.95 -4.55
N ASP A 265 9.49 -33.46 -5.66
CA ASP A 265 10.92 -33.35 -6.00
C ASP A 265 11.22 -32.15 -6.91
N GLY A 266 10.19 -31.39 -7.27
CA GLY A 266 10.27 -30.23 -8.13
C GLY A 266 11.14 -29.13 -7.53
N ARG A 267 12.17 -28.72 -8.26
CA ARG A 267 13.04 -27.59 -7.90
C ARG A 267 12.80 -26.47 -8.90
N ILE A 268 12.72 -25.24 -8.39
CA ILE A 268 12.60 -24.06 -9.24
C ILE A 268 14.00 -23.69 -9.73
N CYS A 269 14.27 -23.98 -10.99
CA CYS A 269 15.53 -23.72 -11.68
C CYS A 269 15.31 -22.68 -12.80
N ALA A 270 16.32 -22.48 -13.64
CA ALA A 270 16.24 -21.56 -14.77
C ALA A 270 15.16 -21.97 -15.80
N GLU A 271 14.85 -23.27 -15.90
CA GLU A 271 13.87 -23.82 -16.84
C GLU A 271 12.42 -23.39 -16.49
N GLU A 272 12.13 -23.17 -15.21
CA GLU A 272 10.83 -22.75 -14.72
C GLU A 272 10.64 -21.23 -14.72
N LEU A 273 11.67 -20.46 -15.10
CA LEU A 273 11.60 -19.00 -15.17
C LEU A 273 10.40 -18.46 -15.97
N PRO A 274 10.03 -19.03 -17.14
CA PRO A 274 8.85 -18.57 -17.87
C PRO A 274 7.56 -18.71 -17.06
N LEU A 275 7.40 -19.80 -16.29
CA LEU A 275 6.24 -20.04 -15.45
C LEU A 275 6.24 -19.09 -14.24
N VAL A 276 7.39 -18.91 -13.57
CA VAL A 276 7.53 -17.96 -12.46
C VAL A 276 7.21 -16.53 -12.92
N ARG A 277 7.72 -16.12 -14.09
CA ARG A 277 7.44 -14.80 -14.69
C ARG A 277 5.96 -14.62 -14.97
N LEU A 278 5.30 -15.64 -15.53
CA LEU A 278 3.87 -15.62 -15.81
C LEU A 278 3.05 -15.45 -14.52
N ARG A 279 3.33 -16.25 -13.48
CA ARG A 279 2.66 -16.13 -12.18
C ARG A 279 2.94 -14.76 -11.53
N LEU A 280 4.17 -14.26 -11.63
CA LEU A 280 4.52 -12.94 -11.10
C LEU A 280 3.77 -11.81 -11.80
N ALA A 281 3.60 -11.87 -13.13
CA ALA A 281 2.77 -10.92 -13.87
C ALA A 281 1.29 -10.99 -13.46
N GLU A 282 0.76 -12.20 -13.22
CA GLU A 282 -0.62 -12.40 -12.76
C GLU A 282 -0.84 -11.82 -11.35
N HIS A 283 0.05 -12.13 -10.41
CA HIS A 283 -0.01 -11.60 -9.05
C HIS A 283 0.28 -10.09 -8.99
N GLY A 284 1.16 -9.60 -9.87
CA GLY A 284 1.47 -8.18 -10.02
C GLY A 284 0.35 -7.36 -10.67
N ARG A 285 -0.64 -8.01 -11.31
CA ARG A 285 -1.74 -7.32 -12.01
C ARG A 285 -2.48 -6.33 -11.13
N LEU A 286 -2.64 -6.60 -9.84
CA LEU A 286 -3.21 -5.62 -8.92
C LEU A 286 -2.43 -4.31 -8.98
N LEU A 287 -1.13 -4.39 -8.68
CA LEU A 287 -0.25 -3.24 -8.59
C LEU A 287 -0.31 -2.45 -9.91
N PHE A 288 -0.24 -3.17 -11.03
CA PHE A 288 -0.25 -2.55 -12.35
C PHE A 288 -1.58 -1.87 -12.69
N VAL A 289 -2.72 -2.46 -12.31
CA VAL A 289 -4.05 -1.84 -12.45
C VAL A 289 -4.20 -0.63 -11.53
N THR A 290 -3.65 -0.69 -10.32
CA THR A 290 -3.62 0.45 -9.40
C THR A 290 -2.80 1.59 -10.00
N PHE A 291 -1.60 1.32 -10.52
CA PHE A 291 -0.79 2.31 -11.21
C PHE A 291 -1.47 2.87 -12.45
N TRP A 292 -2.14 2.04 -13.25
CA TRP A 292 -2.91 2.50 -14.41
C TRP A 292 -3.96 3.54 -14.02
N ARG A 293 -4.69 3.34 -12.91
CA ARG A 293 -5.67 4.32 -12.41
C ARG A 293 -5.00 5.62 -12.00
N THR A 294 -3.89 5.52 -11.27
CA THR A 294 -3.12 6.69 -10.85
C THR A 294 -2.63 7.49 -12.07
N LEU A 295 -2.27 6.82 -13.16
CA LEU A 295 -1.91 7.49 -14.42
C LEU A 295 -3.09 8.22 -15.08
N HIS A 296 -4.32 7.73 -14.91
CA HIS A 296 -5.53 8.34 -15.50
C HIS A 296 -6.11 9.46 -14.61
N ASN A 297 -5.81 9.43 -13.32
CA ASN A 297 -6.24 10.43 -12.35
C ASN A 297 -5.02 11.04 -11.65
N PRO A 298 -4.11 11.71 -12.40
CA PRO A 298 -2.95 12.33 -11.78
C PRO A 298 -3.36 13.58 -10.99
N PRO A 299 -2.52 14.06 -10.05
CA PRO A 299 -2.78 15.31 -9.33
C PRO A 299 -2.94 16.49 -10.30
N ARG A 300 -3.73 17.51 -9.92
CA ARG A 300 -4.06 18.67 -10.79
C ARG A 300 -2.85 19.39 -11.40
N ARG A 301 -1.69 19.33 -10.75
CA ARG A 301 -0.43 19.94 -11.23
C ARG A 301 0.24 19.16 -12.37
N ILE A 302 -0.18 17.93 -12.61
CA ILE A 302 0.36 17.05 -13.65
C ILE A 302 -0.63 17.03 -14.81
N ASP A 303 -0.19 17.54 -15.96
CA ASP A 303 -0.93 17.52 -17.22
C ASP A 303 -1.11 16.06 -17.71
N PRO A 304 -2.35 15.54 -17.82
CA PRO A 304 -2.61 14.16 -18.23
C PRO A 304 -2.07 13.81 -19.61
N ALA A 305 -2.15 14.72 -20.58
CA ALA A 305 -1.67 14.46 -21.94
C ALA A 305 -0.15 14.31 -21.97
N ARG A 306 0.56 15.19 -21.24
CA ARG A 306 2.01 15.12 -21.09
C ARG A 306 2.44 13.87 -20.35
N LEU A 307 1.71 13.50 -19.30
CA LEU A 307 1.96 12.28 -18.55
C LEU A 307 1.90 11.05 -19.48
N MET A 308 0.84 10.92 -20.27
CA MET A 308 0.69 9.79 -21.18
C MET A 308 1.78 9.77 -22.26
N GLY A 309 2.17 10.91 -22.82
CA GLY A 309 3.29 10.98 -23.76
C GLY A 309 4.64 10.54 -23.16
N VAL A 310 4.90 10.87 -21.88
CA VAL A 310 6.10 10.36 -21.18
C VAL A 310 6.00 8.84 -20.95
N VAL A 311 4.83 8.34 -20.57
CA VAL A 311 4.60 6.90 -20.36
C VAL A 311 4.80 6.12 -21.65
N GLU A 312 4.29 6.59 -22.79
CA GLU A 312 4.48 5.94 -24.10
C GLU A 312 5.96 5.83 -24.46
N ARG A 313 6.75 6.89 -24.24
CA ARG A 313 8.20 6.87 -24.46
C ARG A 313 8.91 5.88 -23.55
N LEU A 314 8.52 5.80 -22.28
CA LEU A 314 9.06 4.85 -21.30
C LEU A 314 8.70 3.39 -21.61
N VAL A 315 7.53 3.16 -22.21
CA VAL A 315 7.10 1.84 -22.71
C VAL A 315 7.89 1.44 -23.95
N ALA A 316 8.19 2.40 -24.83
CA ALA A 316 9.02 2.17 -26.02
C ALA A 316 10.49 1.88 -25.66
N GLY A 317 10.97 2.36 -24.51
CA GLY A 317 12.30 2.05 -24.01
C GLY A 317 12.77 3.00 -22.91
N LYS A 318 14.07 2.93 -22.58
CA LYS A 318 14.69 3.86 -21.63
C LYS A 318 14.70 5.28 -22.20
N LEU A 319 14.29 6.25 -21.38
CA LEU A 319 14.30 7.66 -21.71
C LEU A 319 15.61 8.28 -21.22
N ARG A 320 16.49 8.71 -22.13
CA ARG A 320 17.77 9.32 -21.72
C ARG A 320 17.56 10.72 -21.15
N VAL A 321 18.43 11.14 -20.23
CA VAL A 321 18.31 12.46 -19.56
C VAL A 321 18.37 13.63 -20.55
N ASP A 322 19.20 13.53 -21.58
CA ASP A 322 19.34 14.53 -22.64
C ASP A 322 18.10 14.65 -23.54
N GLN A 323 17.18 13.69 -23.47
CA GLN A 323 15.93 13.67 -24.23
C GLN A 323 14.71 14.11 -23.40
N VAL A 324 14.92 14.52 -22.14
CA VAL A 324 13.87 14.99 -21.23
C VAL A 324 13.72 16.49 -21.37
N GLU A 325 12.52 16.92 -21.76
CA GLU A 325 12.18 18.34 -21.80
C GLU A 325 11.96 18.89 -20.38
N ARG A 326 12.25 20.18 -20.17
CA ARG A 326 12.09 20.82 -18.84
C ARG A 326 10.67 20.69 -18.28
N ASN A 327 9.66 20.75 -19.15
CA ASN A 327 8.23 20.61 -18.81
C ASN A 327 7.84 19.17 -18.39
N GLN A 328 8.69 18.16 -18.63
CA GLN A 328 8.48 16.75 -18.28
C GLN A 328 9.11 16.37 -16.93
N ILE A 329 9.99 17.22 -16.37
CA ILE A 329 10.72 16.92 -15.13
C ILE A 329 9.76 16.71 -13.95
N SER A 330 8.73 17.55 -13.80
CA SER A 330 7.75 17.39 -12.73
C SER A 330 6.96 16.09 -12.85
N THR A 331 6.59 15.70 -14.07
CA THR A 331 5.93 14.43 -14.39
C THR A 331 6.82 13.23 -14.03
N LEU A 332 8.11 13.27 -14.39
CA LEU A 332 9.06 12.19 -14.06
C LEU A 332 9.30 12.08 -12.56
N ASN A 333 9.46 13.21 -11.86
CA ASN A 333 9.59 13.21 -10.40
C ASN A 333 8.36 12.63 -9.71
N TRP A 334 7.16 12.98 -10.21
CA TRP A 334 5.92 12.37 -9.72
C TRP A 334 5.90 10.86 -9.97
N LEU A 335 6.25 10.39 -11.17
CA LEU A 335 6.33 8.95 -11.48
C LEU A 335 7.34 8.19 -10.62
N ILE A 336 8.48 8.81 -10.28
CA ILE A 336 9.47 8.26 -9.34
C ILE A 336 8.86 8.13 -7.94
N ASN A 337 8.20 9.18 -7.46
CA ASN A 337 7.53 9.18 -6.15
C ASN A 337 6.38 8.16 -6.08
N GLN A 338 5.75 7.85 -7.22
CA GLN A 338 4.74 6.78 -7.34
C GLN A 338 5.34 5.38 -7.52
N SER A 339 6.66 5.21 -7.40
CA SER A 339 7.36 3.92 -7.58
C SER A 339 7.15 3.28 -8.95
N MET A 340 6.85 4.08 -9.98
CA MET A 340 6.64 3.59 -11.35
C MET A 340 7.90 3.68 -12.20
N VAL A 341 8.80 4.61 -11.87
CA VAL A 341 10.02 4.92 -12.64
C VAL A 341 11.25 4.89 -11.75
N ILE A 342 12.35 4.37 -12.28
CA ILE A 342 13.69 4.40 -11.69
C ILE A 342 14.58 5.32 -12.53
N TYR A 343 15.42 6.10 -11.86
CA TYR A 343 16.45 6.92 -12.46
C TYR A 343 17.85 6.36 -12.15
N ASN A 344 18.72 6.24 -13.16
CA ASN A 344 20.09 5.70 -13.01
C ASN A 344 21.19 6.67 -13.49
N GLN A 345 21.06 7.97 -13.21
CA GLN A 345 21.94 9.07 -13.66
C GLN A 345 21.95 9.34 -15.17
N GLN A 346 21.76 8.32 -15.99
CA GLN A 346 21.84 8.42 -17.45
C GLN A 346 20.47 8.29 -18.14
N SER A 347 19.52 7.63 -17.49
CA SER A 347 18.20 7.39 -18.05
C SER A 347 17.12 7.16 -16.99
N TYR A 348 15.88 7.32 -17.45
CA TYR A 348 14.66 6.92 -16.77
C TYR A 348 14.14 5.64 -17.41
N ARG A 349 13.66 4.72 -16.58
CA ARG A 349 13.00 3.48 -17.04
C ARG A 349 11.86 3.12 -16.11
N LEU A 350 10.88 2.36 -16.62
CA LEU A 350 9.89 1.73 -15.76
C LEU A 350 10.59 0.80 -14.76
N PHE A 351 10.05 0.72 -13.55
CA PHE A 351 10.69 -0.06 -12.48
C PHE A 351 10.79 -1.56 -12.82
N SER A 352 9.80 -2.09 -13.55
CA SER A 352 9.68 -3.50 -13.91
C SER A 352 9.35 -3.66 -15.41
N PRO A 353 9.98 -4.61 -16.11
CA PRO A 353 9.59 -4.96 -17.48
C PRO A 353 8.16 -5.53 -17.55
N LEU A 354 7.70 -6.22 -16.51
CA LEU A 354 6.32 -6.75 -16.45
C LEU A 354 5.30 -5.61 -16.44
N PHE A 355 5.64 -4.50 -15.78
CA PHE A 355 4.80 -3.30 -15.82
C PHE A 355 4.83 -2.64 -17.20
N GLY A 356 5.99 -2.60 -17.86
CA GLY A 356 6.10 -2.11 -19.25
C GLY A 356 5.24 -2.90 -20.23
N GLU A 357 5.26 -4.22 -20.15
CA GLU A 357 4.40 -5.09 -20.98
C GLU A 357 2.91 -4.89 -20.68
N PHE A 358 2.55 -4.73 -19.40
CA PHE A 358 1.18 -4.40 -19.03
C PHE A 358 0.72 -3.08 -19.65
N LEU A 359 1.53 -2.03 -19.58
CA LEU A 359 1.23 -0.72 -20.16
C LEU A 359 1.14 -0.78 -21.68
N ALA A 360 2.10 -1.44 -22.36
CA ALA A 360 2.08 -1.63 -23.80
C ALA A 360 0.78 -2.27 -24.28
N ASN A 361 0.33 -3.33 -23.59
CA ASN A 361 -0.93 -4.00 -23.90
C ASN A 361 -2.15 -3.10 -23.67
N ARG A 362 -2.16 -2.29 -22.61
CA ARG A 362 -3.28 -1.35 -22.32
C ARG A 362 -3.34 -0.23 -23.37
N LEU A 363 -2.21 0.37 -23.71
CA LEU A 363 -2.11 1.42 -24.73
C LEU A 363 -2.53 0.90 -26.12
N ALA A 364 -2.04 -0.28 -26.52
CA ALA A 364 -2.43 -0.90 -27.78
C ALA A 364 -3.94 -1.17 -27.86
N ARG A 365 -4.56 -1.65 -26.77
CA ARG A 365 -6.01 -1.86 -26.70
C ARG A 365 -6.80 -0.54 -26.79
N ALA A 366 -6.34 0.50 -26.10
CA ALA A 366 -6.96 1.82 -26.16
C ALA A 366 -6.91 2.42 -27.58
N ALA A 367 -5.75 2.34 -28.24
CA ALA A 367 -5.58 2.77 -29.62
C ALA A 367 -6.48 1.99 -30.59
N ALA A 368 -6.55 0.66 -30.45
CA ALA A 368 -7.43 -0.18 -31.27
C ALA A 368 -8.92 0.15 -31.07
N LEU A 369 -9.33 0.48 -29.84
CA LEU A 369 -10.71 0.90 -29.55
C LEU A 369 -11.02 2.26 -30.18
N ALA A 370 -10.13 3.24 -30.03
CA ALA A 370 -10.27 4.57 -30.62
C ALA A 370 -10.40 4.50 -32.16
N ALA A 371 -9.60 3.66 -32.81
CA ALA A 371 -9.68 3.43 -34.25
C ALA A 371 -11.02 2.82 -34.69
N ARG A 372 -11.64 1.96 -33.86
CA ARG A 372 -12.96 1.37 -34.14
C ARG A 372 -14.09 2.37 -33.94
N THR A 373 -14.03 3.19 -32.89
CA THR A 373 -15.05 4.21 -32.61
C THR A 373 -15.08 5.32 -33.67
N GLN A 374 -13.94 5.59 -34.32
CA GLN A 374 -13.91 6.50 -35.48
C GLN A 374 -14.57 5.90 -36.74
N ALA A 375 -14.79 4.58 -36.79
CA ALA A 375 -15.35 3.87 -37.93
C ALA A 375 -16.79 3.35 -37.73
N ALA A 376 -17.38 3.49 -36.53
CA ALA A 376 -18.68 2.93 -36.17
C ALA A 376 -19.49 3.90 -35.28
N PRO A 377 -20.84 3.83 -35.29
CA PRO A 377 -21.65 4.60 -34.36
C PRO A 377 -21.27 4.26 -32.91
N THR A 378 -21.32 5.27 -32.04
CA THR A 378 -20.84 5.25 -30.66
C THR A 378 -21.32 4.01 -29.90
N PRO A 379 -20.43 3.08 -29.49
CA PRO A 379 -20.83 1.93 -28.69
C PRO A 379 -21.35 2.40 -27.33
N LEU A 380 -22.37 1.73 -26.81
CA LEU A 380 -22.88 1.98 -25.46
C LEU A 380 -21.75 1.77 -24.44
N ALA A 381 -21.71 2.57 -23.38
CA ALA A 381 -20.64 2.53 -22.35
C ALA A 381 -20.38 1.12 -21.77
N HIS A 382 -21.41 0.27 -21.74
CA HIS A 382 -21.31 -1.12 -21.29
C HIS A 382 -20.38 -1.97 -22.16
N ASP A 383 -20.41 -1.81 -23.49
CA ASP A 383 -19.59 -2.61 -24.41
C ASP A 383 -18.11 -2.26 -24.28
N ALA A 384 -17.81 -0.99 -23.99
CA ALA A 384 -16.44 -0.53 -23.75
C ALA A 384 -15.85 -1.16 -22.48
N LEU A 385 -16.62 -1.32 -21.39
CA LEU A 385 -16.16 -2.01 -20.18
C LEU A 385 -15.82 -3.47 -20.49
N TYR A 386 -16.74 -4.20 -21.13
CA TYR A 386 -16.54 -5.62 -21.45
C TYR A 386 -15.32 -5.86 -22.34
N ALA A 387 -15.02 -4.90 -23.22
CA ALA A 387 -13.83 -4.93 -24.06
C ALA A 387 -12.51 -4.74 -23.30
N GLN A 388 -12.53 -4.24 -22.06
CA GLN A 388 -11.35 -4.02 -21.22
C GLN A 388 -11.08 -5.17 -20.23
N LEU A 389 -12.12 -5.86 -19.79
CA LEU A 389 -12.06 -6.99 -18.85
C LEU A 389 -11.38 -8.23 -19.47
N THR A 390 -10.83 -9.10 -18.63
CA THR A 390 -10.41 -10.46 -19.04
C THR A 390 -11.62 -11.36 -19.28
N LYS A 391 -11.45 -12.48 -19.98
CA LYS A 391 -12.53 -13.46 -20.21
C LYS A 391 -13.24 -13.87 -18.91
N THR A 392 -12.47 -14.09 -17.85
CA THR A 392 -12.99 -14.46 -16.53
C THR A 392 -13.66 -13.28 -15.82
N GLU A 393 -13.07 -12.08 -15.84
CA GLU A 393 -13.71 -10.88 -15.26
C GLU A 393 -15.03 -10.54 -15.99
N SER A 394 -15.08 -10.70 -17.32
CA SER A 394 -16.31 -10.55 -18.11
C SER A 394 -17.35 -11.60 -17.78
N ALA A 395 -16.95 -12.87 -17.63
CA ALA A 395 -17.86 -13.94 -17.22
C ALA A 395 -18.39 -13.71 -15.81
N LEU A 396 -17.53 -13.27 -14.89
CA LEU A 396 -17.88 -12.94 -13.51
C LEU A 396 -18.88 -11.77 -13.47
N LEU A 397 -18.65 -10.70 -14.24
CA LEU A 397 -19.57 -9.57 -14.29
C LEU A 397 -20.94 -9.98 -14.84
N ARG A 398 -20.99 -10.77 -15.92
CA ARG A 398 -22.25 -11.31 -16.45
C ARG A 398 -22.99 -12.15 -15.42
N TYR A 399 -22.25 -13.00 -14.70
CA TYR A 399 -22.82 -13.83 -13.65
C TYR A 399 -23.41 -12.97 -12.52
N PHE A 400 -22.71 -11.92 -12.10
CA PHE A 400 -23.24 -10.99 -11.10
C PHE A 400 -24.46 -10.20 -11.60
N GLN A 401 -24.47 -9.80 -12.87
CA GLN A 401 -25.62 -9.11 -13.47
C GLN A 401 -26.84 -10.01 -13.60
N SER A 402 -26.67 -11.30 -13.92
CA SER A 402 -27.77 -12.27 -13.97
C SER A 402 -28.28 -12.68 -12.58
N HIS A 403 -27.49 -12.44 -11.53
CA HIS A 403 -27.83 -12.72 -10.12
C HIS A 403 -27.79 -11.45 -9.27
N SER A 404 -28.28 -10.33 -9.81
CA SER A 404 -28.33 -9.07 -9.10
C SER A 404 -29.05 -9.21 -7.75
N HIS A 405 -28.54 -8.55 -6.72
CA HIS A 405 -29.03 -8.58 -5.33
C HIS A 405 -28.90 -9.92 -4.59
N ALA A 406 -28.52 -11.01 -5.27
CA ALA A 406 -28.25 -12.29 -4.60
C ALA A 406 -26.85 -12.31 -3.97
N VAL A 407 -26.73 -12.97 -2.82
CA VAL A 407 -25.44 -13.23 -2.16
C VAL A 407 -24.87 -14.52 -2.74
N ILE A 408 -23.73 -14.42 -3.42
CA ILE A 408 -23.07 -15.54 -4.08
C ILE A 408 -21.81 -15.92 -3.31
N THR A 409 -21.68 -17.19 -2.94
CA THR A 409 -20.52 -17.68 -2.17
C THR A 409 -19.28 -17.84 -3.08
N PRO A 410 -18.06 -17.85 -2.51
CA PRO A 410 -16.84 -18.14 -3.28
C PRO A 410 -16.88 -19.51 -3.98
N GLU A 411 -17.45 -20.53 -3.34
CA GLU A 411 -17.56 -21.90 -3.85
C GLU A 411 -18.49 -21.94 -5.07
N GLN A 412 -19.62 -21.23 -5.00
CA GLN A 412 -20.55 -21.08 -6.13
C GLN A 412 -19.85 -20.41 -7.32
N LEU A 413 -19.11 -19.32 -7.08
CA LEU A 413 -18.36 -18.65 -8.14
C LEU A 413 -17.31 -19.56 -8.77
N LEU A 414 -16.61 -20.36 -7.97
CA LEU A 414 -15.64 -21.35 -8.46
C LEU A 414 -16.27 -22.42 -9.35
N ALA A 415 -17.43 -22.94 -8.94
CA ALA A 415 -18.18 -23.93 -9.72
C ALA A 415 -18.74 -23.31 -11.01
N ASP A 416 -19.34 -22.13 -10.94
CA ASP A 416 -20.15 -21.59 -12.03
C ASP A 416 -19.36 -20.76 -13.02
N VAL A 417 -18.43 -19.93 -12.55
CA VAL A 417 -17.64 -19.01 -13.40
C VAL A 417 -16.31 -19.64 -13.80
N TRP A 418 -15.63 -20.34 -12.89
CA TRP A 418 -14.33 -20.98 -13.16
C TRP A 418 -14.44 -22.43 -13.63
N LYS A 419 -15.60 -23.09 -13.45
CA LYS A 419 -15.78 -24.53 -13.71
C LYS A 419 -14.75 -25.39 -12.97
N ARG A 420 -14.38 -24.99 -11.74
CA ARG A 420 -13.36 -25.63 -10.89
C ARG A 420 -13.73 -25.48 -9.41
N PRO A 421 -14.65 -26.31 -8.88
CA PRO A 421 -15.12 -26.19 -7.49
C PRO A 421 -14.01 -26.37 -6.45
N ASP A 422 -12.99 -27.19 -6.75
CA ASP A 422 -11.90 -27.51 -5.81
C ASP A 422 -10.76 -26.48 -5.82
N ALA A 423 -10.89 -25.40 -6.60
CA ALA A 423 -9.85 -24.37 -6.66
C ALA A 423 -9.81 -23.51 -5.40
N SER A 424 -8.70 -22.81 -5.17
CA SER A 424 -8.57 -21.94 -4.00
C SER A 424 -9.56 -20.76 -4.05
N PRO A 425 -10.33 -20.50 -2.98
CA PRO A 425 -11.20 -19.31 -2.86
C PRO A 425 -10.45 -17.98 -3.03
N ARG A 426 -9.14 -17.98 -2.78
CA ARG A 426 -8.26 -16.82 -2.97
C ARG A 426 -8.31 -16.29 -4.42
N ARG A 427 -8.54 -17.17 -5.41
CA ARG A 427 -8.68 -16.77 -6.82
C ARG A 427 -9.93 -15.91 -7.05
N VAL A 428 -11.03 -16.27 -6.41
CA VAL A 428 -12.29 -15.50 -6.47
C VAL A 428 -12.09 -14.13 -5.82
N GLN A 429 -11.50 -14.10 -4.62
CA GLN A 429 -11.20 -12.85 -3.92
C GLN A 429 -10.39 -11.87 -4.77
N GLU A 430 -9.33 -12.35 -5.43
CA GLU A 430 -8.48 -11.51 -6.29
C GLU A 430 -9.19 -11.08 -7.58
N ALA A 431 -10.07 -11.92 -8.15
CA ALA A 431 -10.87 -11.56 -9.32
C ALA A 431 -11.95 -10.51 -8.99
N ILE A 432 -12.66 -10.66 -7.87
CA ILE A 432 -13.66 -9.70 -7.40
C ILE A 432 -13.01 -8.37 -7.08
N ARG A 433 -11.87 -8.39 -6.41
CA ARG A 433 -11.12 -7.18 -6.09
C ARG A 433 -10.72 -6.41 -7.35
N ARG A 434 -10.26 -7.12 -8.39
CA ARG A 434 -9.98 -6.52 -9.72
C ARG A 434 -11.24 -6.01 -10.42
N LEU A 435 -12.34 -6.75 -10.38
CA LEU A 435 -13.58 -6.35 -11.02
C LEU A 435 -14.21 -5.12 -10.36
N ARG A 436 -14.26 -5.06 -9.03
CA ARG A 436 -14.71 -3.88 -8.26
C ARG A 436 -13.95 -2.63 -8.68
N LEU A 437 -12.64 -2.81 -8.78
CA LEU A 437 -11.76 -1.79 -9.27
C LEU A 437 -12.27 -1.31 -10.65
N GLU A 438 -12.44 -2.18 -11.66
CA GLU A 438 -12.84 -1.74 -13.01
C GLU A 438 -14.26 -1.12 -13.04
N LEU A 439 -15.21 -1.63 -12.24
CA LEU A 439 -16.57 -1.09 -12.16
C LEU A 439 -16.62 0.35 -11.64
N ALA A 440 -15.74 0.71 -10.70
CA ALA A 440 -15.66 2.06 -10.15
C ALA A 440 -15.22 3.13 -11.17
N GLN A 441 -14.74 2.73 -12.37
CA GLN A 441 -14.30 3.67 -13.42
C GLN A 441 -15.37 3.95 -14.49
N VAL A 442 -16.47 3.21 -14.51
CA VAL A 442 -17.47 3.37 -15.58
C VAL A 442 -18.40 4.53 -15.25
N SER A 443 -18.55 5.44 -16.21
CA SER A 443 -19.55 6.50 -16.18
C SER A 443 -20.46 6.36 -17.42
N PRO A 444 -21.79 6.20 -17.24
CA PRO A 444 -22.50 6.09 -15.96
C PRO A 444 -22.16 4.79 -15.20
N PRO A 445 -22.26 4.78 -13.86
CA PRO A 445 -21.98 3.59 -13.07
C PRO A 445 -22.93 2.45 -13.46
N ILE A 446 -22.40 1.23 -13.55
CA ILE A 446 -23.20 0.04 -13.88
C ILE A 446 -23.72 -0.65 -12.59
N GLY A 447 -22.96 -0.53 -11.50
CA GLY A 447 -23.27 -1.14 -10.20
C GLY A 447 -22.01 -1.41 -9.37
N THR A 448 -22.21 -1.84 -8.13
CA THR A 448 -21.15 -2.11 -7.16
C THR A 448 -21.21 -3.57 -6.68
N ILE A 449 -20.07 -4.14 -6.28
CA ILE A 449 -20.04 -5.46 -5.65
C ILE A 449 -19.74 -5.26 -4.17
N GLU A 450 -20.63 -5.69 -3.29
CA GLU A 450 -20.48 -5.63 -1.84
C GLU A 450 -19.96 -6.95 -1.28
N ASN A 451 -19.32 -6.91 -0.11
CA ASN A 451 -18.86 -8.10 0.61
C ASN A 451 -19.78 -8.31 1.81
N GLU A 452 -20.47 -9.44 1.84
CA GLU A 452 -21.22 -9.88 3.01
C GLU A 452 -20.35 -10.81 3.84
N ARG A 453 -19.92 -10.31 5.01
CA ARG A 453 -18.97 -11.01 5.88
C ARG A 453 -19.45 -12.43 6.18
N GLY A 454 -18.63 -13.41 5.82
CA GLY A 454 -18.87 -14.83 6.07
C GLY A 454 -19.89 -15.48 5.12
N GLN A 455 -20.53 -14.73 4.22
CA GLN A 455 -21.54 -15.26 3.31
C GLN A 455 -21.07 -15.25 1.85
N GLY A 456 -20.52 -14.13 1.38
CA GLY A 456 -20.08 -14.02 0.00
C GLY A 456 -20.15 -12.61 -0.56
N TYR A 457 -20.58 -12.51 -1.82
CA TYR A 457 -20.55 -11.28 -2.59
C TYR A 457 -21.89 -11.00 -3.24
N ARG A 458 -22.30 -9.73 -3.21
CA ARG A 458 -23.57 -9.29 -3.80
C ARG A 458 -23.31 -8.17 -4.79
N PHE A 459 -23.92 -8.25 -5.96
CA PHE A 459 -23.90 -7.16 -6.93
C PHE A 459 -25.15 -6.30 -6.79
N ILE A 460 -24.96 -4.99 -6.65
CA ILE A 460 -26.02 -3.98 -6.60
C ILE A 460 -25.93 -3.17 -7.89
N PRO A 461 -26.90 -3.33 -8.81
CA PRO A 461 -26.98 -2.49 -10.01
C PRO A 461 -27.10 -1.01 -9.63
N ALA A 462 -26.52 -0.12 -10.43
CA ALA A 462 -26.78 1.30 -10.28
C ALA A 462 -28.26 1.58 -10.60
N SER A 463 -28.92 2.38 -9.78
CA SER A 463 -30.27 2.87 -10.07
C SER A 463 -30.22 3.67 -11.37
N THR A 464 -30.90 3.19 -12.42
CA THR A 464 -31.08 3.89 -13.70
C THR A 464 -31.82 5.22 -13.53
#